data_AF-A0A1F8FV64-F1
#
_entry.id   AF-A0A1F8FV64-F1
#
_cell.length_a   1.000
_cell.length_b   1.000
_cell.length_c   1.000
_cell.angle_alpha   90.00
_cell.angle_beta   90.00
_cell.angle_gamma   90.00
#
_symmetry.space_group_name_H-M   'P 1'
#
loop_
_entity.id
_entity.type
_entity.pdbx_description
1 polymer ?
#
loop_
_entity_poly.entity_id
_entity_poly.type
_entity_poly.pdbx_seq_one_letter_code
_entity_poly.pdbx_strand_id
1 'polypeptide(L)'
;MPIYKTIALTVAALAAISMSADENTGITAQDFSYLFHLYYDNSQLLADRDFEFKYDVIAAPYEPAEVSTEFPYRGELFNFAGEVAANFVFDPKSGDVHFVRGKVQVRAPYVADGERAVFYDSQNSPILTIRVSESSFCNDDGICNADRGEDSLSCPKDCKQAVPVPPSPEPESEGTGDSQGLVTGLLYTFAGLGLIGGLWWFFRKRRAAPPSTPIPPPGPQNTVQ
;
A
#
# COMPACT_ATOMS: atom_id res chain seq x y z
N MET A 1 -22.20 2.29 -80.94
CA MET A 1 -22.18 2.43 -79.47
C MET A 1 -22.10 1.05 -78.82
N PRO A 2 -20.90 0.60 -78.40
CA PRO A 2 -20.73 -0.39 -77.34
C PRO A 2 -19.81 0.13 -76.20
N ILE A 3 -20.11 -0.17 -74.93
CA ILE A 3 -19.39 -1.09 -73.99
C ILE A 3 -17.93 -0.61 -73.76
N TYR A 4 -17.45 -0.27 -72.55
CA TYR A 4 -17.17 -1.15 -71.40
C TYR A 4 -17.20 -0.38 -70.07
N LYS A 5 -17.83 -0.99 -69.05
CA LYS A 5 -17.65 -0.65 -67.63
C LYS A 5 -16.38 -1.34 -67.13
N THR A 6 -15.41 -0.57 -66.67
CA THR A 6 -14.24 -1.10 -65.94
C THR A 6 -14.50 -0.96 -64.45
N ILE A 7 -14.68 -2.09 -63.76
CA ILE A 7 -14.75 -2.17 -62.30
C ILE A 7 -13.31 -2.39 -61.82
N ALA A 8 -12.72 -1.38 -61.17
CA ALA A 8 -11.44 -1.53 -60.50
C ALA A 8 -11.68 -2.13 -59.10
N LEU A 9 -11.19 -3.35 -58.90
CA LEU A 9 -11.22 -4.06 -57.63
C LEU A 9 -9.95 -3.69 -56.85
N THR A 10 -10.05 -2.83 -55.84
CA THR A 10 -8.92 -2.46 -54.99
C THR A 10 -8.80 -3.47 -53.85
N VAL A 11 -7.74 -4.29 -53.89
CA VAL A 11 -7.35 -5.19 -52.80
C VAL A 11 -6.67 -4.36 -51.72
N ALA A 12 -7.33 -4.16 -50.58
CA ALA A 12 -6.72 -3.55 -49.41
C ALA A 12 -5.77 -4.56 -48.75
N ALA A 13 -4.48 -4.24 -48.73
CA ALA A 13 -3.46 -5.00 -48.03
C ALA A 13 -3.63 -4.81 -46.50
N LEU A 14 -3.89 -5.90 -45.79
CA LEU A 14 -3.81 -5.97 -44.33
C LEU A 14 -2.34 -5.89 -43.93
N ALA A 15 -1.88 -4.70 -43.55
CA ALA A 15 -0.63 -4.55 -42.82
C ALA A 15 -0.85 -5.08 -41.40
N ALA A 16 -0.16 -6.18 -41.05
CA ALA A 16 -0.04 -6.63 -39.68
C ALA A 16 0.80 -5.58 -38.92
N ILE A 17 0.15 -4.79 -38.07
CA ILE A 17 0.84 -3.90 -37.13
C ILE A 17 1.43 -4.82 -36.06
N SER A 18 2.73 -5.07 -36.14
CA SER A 18 3.49 -5.63 -35.03
C SER A 18 3.48 -4.60 -33.89
N MET A 19 2.63 -4.80 -32.89
CA MET A 19 2.70 -4.05 -31.64
C MET A 19 3.97 -4.48 -30.91
N SER A 20 5.03 -3.68 -31.00
CA SER A 20 6.16 -3.77 -30.08
C SER A 20 5.68 -3.28 -28.72
N ALA A 21 5.42 -4.21 -27.81
CA ALA A 21 5.25 -3.94 -26.39
C ALA A 21 6.62 -3.60 -25.81
N ASP A 22 7.06 -2.36 -26.00
CA ASP A 22 8.20 -1.80 -25.27
C ASP A 22 8.00 -0.30 -25.13
N GLU A 23 7.09 0.09 -24.26
CA GLU A 23 7.06 1.43 -23.70
C GLU A 23 6.73 1.28 -22.22
N ASN A 24 7.78 1.26 -21.41
CA ASN A 24 7.72 1.61 -20.00
C ASN A 24 7.24 3.06 -19.92
N THR A 25 5.95 3.29 -20.17
CA THR A 25 5.30 4.57 -19.92
C THR A 25 5.38 4.73 -18.41
N GLY A 26 6.36 5.52 -17.94
CA GLY A 26 6.64 5.76 -16.53
C GLY A 26 5.50 6.53 -15.85
N ILE A 27 4.30 5.97 -15.86
CA ILE A 27 3.12 6.47 -15.19
C ILE A 27 3.33 6.19 -13.72
N THR A 28 3.41 7.27 -12.95
CA THR A 28 3.61 7.25 -11.51
C THR A 28 2.29 7.54 -10.80
N ALA A 29 2.24 7.28 -9.49
CA ALA A 29 1.08 7.64 -8.67
C ALA A 29 0.74 9.15 -8.75
N GLN A 30 1.70 10.00 -9.11
CA GLN A 30 1.54 11.46 -9.23
C GLN A 30 0.75 11.87 -10.48
N ASP A 31 0.62 10.97 -11.46
CA ASP A 31 -0.14 11.20 -12.70
C ASP A 31 -1.64 10.95 -12.50
N PHE A 32 -2.04 10.49 -11.31
CA PHE A 32 -3.42 10.21 -10.95
C PHE A 32 -3.91 11.10 -9.82
N SER A 33 -5.23 11.28 -9.76
CA SER A 33 -5.92 11.91 -8.64
C SER A 33 -7.27 11.24 -8.40
N TYR A 34 -7.77 11.36 -7.16
CA TYR A 34 -9.13 10.97 -6.85
C TYR A 34 -10.10 12.09 -7.22
N LEU A 35 -11.30 11.72 -7.68
CA LEU A 35 -12.45 12.60 -7.81
C LEU A 35 -13.59 12.04 -6.97
N PHE A 36 -13.82 12.61 -5.79
CA PHE A 36 -14.91 12.20 -4.90
C PHE A 36 -16.24 12.82 -5.30
N HIS A 37 -17.28 12.01 -5.36
CA HIS A 37 -18.66 12.43 -5.64
C HIS A 37 -19.42 12.57 -4.33
N LEU A 38 -19.62 13.81 -3.89
CA LEU A 38 -20.20 14.14 -2.60
C LEU A 38 -21.51 14.92 -2.76
N TYR A 39 -22.29 14.97 -1.68
CA TYR A 39 -23.47 15.79 -1.56
C TYR A 39 -23.37 16.65 -0.30
N TYR A 40 -23.50 17.96 -0.47
CA TYR A 40 -23.52 18.93 0.61
C TYR A 40 -24.96 19.28 0.96
N ASP A 41 -25.30 19.32 2.25
CA ASP A 41 -26.61 19.74 2.74
C ASP A 41 -26.44 20.50 4.06
N ASN A 42 -26.59 21.83 4.03
CA ASN A 42 -26.61 22.67 5.24
C ASN A 42 -25.47 22.35 6.23
N SER A 43 -24.22 22.39 5.77
CA SER A 43 -23.00 22.07 6.53
C SER A 43 -22.72 20.59 6.79
N GLN A 44 -23.61 19.68 6.37
CA GLN A 44 -23.32 18.26 6.34
C GLN A 44 -22.73 17.86 4.99
N LEU A 45 -21.75 16.98 5.02
CA LEU A 45 -21.14 16.38 3.84
C LEU A 45 -21.43 14.89 3.83
N LEU A 46 -22.01 14.40 2.75
CA LEU A 46 -22.41 13.03 2.57
C LEU A 46 -21.80 12.49 1.28
N ALA A 47 -21.64 11.16 1.19
CA ALA A 47 -21.32 10.54 -0.09
C ALA A 47 -22.54 10.64 -1.03
N ASP A 48 -22.33 10.96 -2.31
CA ASP A 48 -23.45 11.04 -3.26
C ASP A 48 -24.12 9.66 -3.38
N ARG A 49 -25.45 9.64 -3.21
CA ARG A 49 -26.25 8.41 -3.25
C ARG A 49 -26.48 7.92 -4.67
N ASP A 50 -26.33 8.80 -5.66
CA ASP A 50 -26.59 8.51 -7.06
C ASP A 50 -25.43 7.76 -7.73
N PHE A 51 -24.28 7.69 -7.07
CA PHE A 51 -23.11 6.95 -7.57
C PHE A 51 -22.92 5.65 -6.79
N GLU A 52 -22.69 4.55 -7.50
CA GLU A 52 -22.31 3.26 -6.89
C GLU A 52 -20.95 3.40 -6.19
N PHE A 53 -19.96 3.89 -6.93
CA PHE A 53 -18.62 4.24 -6.41
C PHE A 53 -18.59 5.69 -5.95
N LYS A 54 -18.08 5.93 -4.74
CA LYS A 54 -18.09 7.29 -4.14
C LYS A 54 -16.96 8.18 -4.66
N TYR A 55 -16.12 7.62 -5.52
CA TYR A 55 -14.99 8.29 -6.13
C TYR A 55 -14.62 7.60 -7.44
N ASP A 56 -13.92 8.34 -8.29
CA ASP A 56 -13.20 7.82 -9.45
C ASP A 56 -11.69 8.07 -9.29
N VAL A 57 -10.87 7.30 -10.00
CA VAL A 57 -9.45 7.62 -10.24
C VAL A 57 -9.32 8.20 -11.64
N ILE A 58 -8.86 9.44 -11.73
CA ILE A 58 -8.67 10.13 -13.01
C ILE A 58 -7.18 10.20 -13.35
N ALA A 59 -6.84 9.98 -14.62
CA ALA A 59 -5.49 10.14 -15.15
C ALA A 59 -5.16 11.62 -15.37
N ALA A 60 -5.08 12.35 -14.26
CA ALA A 60 -4.65 13.74 -14.21
C ALA A 60 -3.95 14.00 -12.86
N PRO A 61 -2.86 14.78 -12.86
CA PRO A 61 -2.19 15.14 -11.62
C PRO A 61 -3.12 15.94 -10.71
N TYR A 62 -2.89 15.84 -9.40
CA TYR A 62 -3.66 16.60 -8.44
C TYR A 62 -3.31 18.09 -8.48
N GLU A 63 -4.34 18.90 -8.68
CA GLU A 63 -4.28 20.35 -8.55
C GLU A 63 -5.10 20.78 -7.33
N PRO A 64 -4.52 21.51 -6.36
CA PRO A 64 -5.24 22.02 -5.21
C PRO A 64 -6.43 22.90 -5.63
N ALA A 65 -7.58 22.71 -4.98
CA ALA A 65 -8.76 23.52 -5.25
C ALA A 65 -8.56 24.97 -4.78
N GLU A 66 -9.12 25.93 -5.51
CA GLU A 66 -9.21 27.31 -5.04
C GLU A 66 -10.14 27.40 -3.84
N VAL A 67 -9.65 27.96 -2.73
CA VAL A 67 -10.41 28.13 -1.48
C VAL A 67 -10.77 29.60 -1.31
N SER A 68 -12.08 29.88 -1.38
CA SER A 68 -12.65 31.22 -1.22
C SER A 68 -13.14 31.54 0.20
N THR A 69 -13.16 30.55 1.09
CA THR A 69 -13.66 30.67 2.46
C THR A 69 -12.53 30.74 3.47
N GLU A 70 -12.72 31.49 4.56
CA GLU A 70 -11.80 31.50 5.71
C GLU A 70 -11.77 30.16 6.47
N PHE A 71 -12.83 29.36 6.33
CA PHE A 71 -13.01 28.10 7.05
C PHE A 71 -13.24 26.94 6.08
N PRO A 72 -12.18 26.47 5.38
CA PRO A 72 -12.31 25.35 4.45
C PRO A 72 -12.54 24.03 5.16
N TYR A 73 -13.09 23.08 4.41
CA TYR A 73 -13.10 21.68 4.79
C TYR A 73 -11.74 21.07 4.46
N ARG A 74 -11.36 20.01 5.17
CA ARG A 74 -10.12 19.26 4.92
C ARG A 74 -10.43 17.81 4.63
N GLY A 75 -9.60 17.16 3.82
CA GLY A 75 -9.54 15.72 3.72
C GLY A 75 -8.14 15.19 4.02
N GLU A 76 -8.07 14.00 4.60
CA GLU A 76 -6.85 13.25 4.85
C GLU A 76 -6.98 11.85 4.23
N LEU A 77 -5.94 11.42 3.52
CA LEU A 77 -5.83 10.09 2.94
C LEU A 77 -4.92 9.26 3.83
N PHE A 78 -5.40 8.09 4.23
CA PHE A 78 -4.67 7.13 5.04
C PHE A 78 -4.22 5.96 4.18
N ASN A 79 -2.98 5.52 4.37
CA ASN A 79 -2.47 4.29 3.78
C ASN A 79 -2.85 3.05 4.60
N PHE A 80 -2.51 1.86 4.12
CA PHE A 80 -2.73 0.60 4.86
C PHE A 80 -1.98 0.49 6.19
N ALA A 81 -0.93 1.30 6.41
CA ALA A 81 -0.25 1.40 7.70
C ALA A 81 -1.01 2.28 8.72
N GLY A 82 -2.11 2.92 8.30
CA GLY A 82 -2.88 3.84 9.14
C GLY A 82 -2.24 5.22 9.30
N GLU A 83 -1.25 5.55 8.47
CA GLU A 83 -0.55 6.83 8.46
C GLU A 83 -1.23 7.79 7.47
N VAL A 84 -1.18 9.10 7.75
CA VAL A 84 -1.66 10.12 6.82
C VAL A 84 -0.66 10.25 5.66
N ALA A 85 -1.01 9.72 4.50
CA ALA A 85 -0.20 9.76 3.30
C ALA A 85 -0.33 11.09 2.54
N ALA A 86 -1.52 11.71 2.58
CA ALA A 86 -1.76 12.99 1.94
C ALA A 86 -2.89 13.78 2.64
N ASN A 87 -2.89 15.09 2.46
CA ASN A 87 -3.97 15.98 2.89
C ASN A 87 -4.38 16.92 1.75
N PHE A 88 -5.61 17.38 1.78
CA PHE A 88 -6.16 18.32 0.80
C PHE A 88 -7.22 19.20 1.46
N VAL A 89 -7.47 20.37 0.87
CA VAL A 89 -8.49 21.32 1.33
C VAL A 89 -9.47 21.60 0.20
N PHE A 90 -10.70 21.92 0.57
CA PHE A 90 -11.75 22.26 -0.39
C PHE A 90 -12.83 23.14 0.24
N ASP A 91 -13.55 23.88 -0.62
CA ASP A 91 -14.73 24.65 -0.25
C ASP A 91 -15.96 24.01 -0.91
N PRO A 92 -16.86 23.35 -0.14
CA PRO A 92 -18.08 22.76 -0.68
C PRO A 92 -18.98 23.76 -1.41
N LYS A 93 -18.86 25.05 -1.08
CA LYS A 93 -19.66 26.13 -1.68
C LYS A 93 -18.96 26.79 -2.85
N SER A 94 -17.65 26.57 -3.02
CA SER A 94 -16.82 27.23 -4.03
C SER A 94 -17.05 28.74 -4.10
N GLY A 95 -17.23 29.38 -2.94
CA GLY A 95 -17.47 30.82 -2.82
C GLY A 95 -18.91 31.29 -3.00
N ASP A 96 -19.85 30.41 -3.36
CA ASP A 96 -21.27 30.78 -3.46
C ASP A 96 -21.95 30.76 -2.09
N VAL A 97 -22.20 31.95 -1.55
CA VAL A 97 -22.89 32.14 -0.27
C VAL A 97 -24.34 31.66 -0.27
N HIS A 98 -24.96 31.51 -1.44
CA HIS A 98 -26.33 30.99 -1.60
C HIS A 98 -26.36 29.48 -1.82
N PHE A 99 -25.19 28.82 -1.92
CA PHE A 99 -25.11 27.38 -2.02
C PHE A 99 -25.40 26.74 -0.66
N VAL A 100 -26.64 26.28 -0.51
CA VAL A 100 -27.13 25.66 0.72
C VAL A 100 -27.07 24.13 0.64
N ARG A 101 -27.32 23.57 -0.55
CA ARG A 101 -27.30 22.13 -0.80
C ARG A 101 -27.02 21.81 -2.27
N GLY A 102 -26.40 20.66 -2.53
CA GLY A 102 -26.18 20.17 -3.88
C GLY A 102 -25.03 19.18 -3.98
N LYS A 103 -24.79 18.72 -5.21
CA LYS A 103 -23.65 17.84 -5.52
C LYS A 103 -22.36 18.63 -5.53
N VAL A 104 -21.31 18.03 -5.00
CA VAL A 104 -19.97 18.60 -4.91
C VAL A 104 -18.97 17.56 -5.38
N GLN A 105 -18.04 17.97 -6.22
CA GLN A 105 -16.92 17.14 -6.64
C GLN A 105 -15.65 17.63 -5.97
N VAL A 106 -14.91 16.73 -5.33
CA VAL A 106 -13.68 17.08 -4.61
C VAL A 106 -12.52 16.29 -5.17
N ARG A 107 -11.48 16.99 -5.62
CA ARG A 107 -10.23 16.37 -6.07
C ARG A 107 -9.28 16.17 -4.89
N ALA A 108 -8.54 15.07 -4.93
CA ALA A 108 -7.49 14.77 -3.95
C ALA A 108 -6.28 14.07 -4.61
N PRO A 109 -5.09 14.13 -3.98
CA PRO A 109 -3.93 13.35 -4.42
C PRO A 109 -4.25 11.85 -4.46
N TYR A 110 -3.77 11.14 -5.49
CA TYR A 110 -3.83 9.69 -5.48
C TYR A 110 -2.74 9.11 -4.56
N VAL A 111 -3.07 8.03 -3.85
CA VAL A 111 -2.15 7.33 -2.94
C VAL A 111 -2.13 5.85 -3.33
N ALA A 112 -0.96 5.35 -3.73
CA ALA A 112 -0.82 4.02 -4.31
C ALA A 112 -1.10 2.88 -3.32
N ASP A 113 -0.91 3.11 -2.02
CA ASP A 113 -1.24 2.22 -0.89
C ASP A 113 -2.44 2.75 -0.07
N GLY A 114 -3.35 3.49 -0.72
CA GLY A 114 -4.46 4.19 -0.06
C GLY A 114 -5.54 3.24 0.48
N GLU A 115 -5.84 3.34 1.77
CA GLU A 115 -6.90 2.56 2.44
C GLU A 115 -8.23 3.32 2.48
N ARG A 116 -8.20 4.57 2.97
CA ARG A 116 -9.40 5.39 3.18
C ARG A 116 -9.09 6.89 3.10
N ALA A 117 -10.10 7.67 2.71
CA ALA A 117 -10.15 9.12 2.85
C ALA A 117 -11.09 9.51 4.00
N VAL A 118 -10.64 10.41 4.87
CA VAL A 118 -11.45 10.99 5.96
C VAL A 118 -11.62 12.47 5.69
N PHE A 119 -12.86 12.94 5.69
CA PHE A 119 -13.23 14.34 5.51
C PHE A 119 -13.56 14.97 6.85
N TYR A 120 -13.13 16.20 7.01
CA TYR A 120 -13.28 17.01 8.20
C TYR A 120 -14.03 18.29 7.85
N ASP A 121 -14.90 18.72 8.75
CA ASP A 121 -15.55 20.03 8.64
C ASP A 121 -14.58 21.19 8.93
N SER A 122 -15.10 22.42 8.85
CA SER A 122 -14.39 23.65 9.22
C SER A 122 -13.88 23.70 10.66
N GLN A 123 -14.39 22.83 11.54
CA GLN A 123 -14.01 22.75 12.95
C GLN A 123 -13.01 21.59 13.20
N ASN A 124 -12.52 20.95 12.14
CA ASN A 124 -11.65 19.76 12.20
C ASN A 124 -12.31 18.53 12.82
N SER A 125 -13.64 18.44 12.80
CA SER A 125 -14.36 17.24 13.22
C SER A 125 -14.52 16.28 12.04
N PRO A 126 -14.23 14.97 12.17
CA PRO A 126 -14.42 14.02 11.09
C PRO A 126 -15.91 13.82 10.83
N ILE A 127 -16.33 13.97 9.57
CA ILE A 127 -17.74 13.94 9.15
C ILE A 127 -18.06 12.84 8.14
N LEU A 128 -17.07 12.36 7.38
CA LEU A 128 -17.27 11.33 6.36
C LEU A 128 -15.99 10.52 6.16
N THR A 129 -16.13 9.21 6.01
CA THR A 129 -15.03 8.30 5.67
C THR A 129 -15.41 7.50 4.44
N ILE A 130 -14.55 7.49 3.43
CA ILE A 130 -14.70 6.73 2.19
C ILE A 130 -13.52 5.77 2.05
N ARG A 131 -13.78 4.48 1.83
CA ARG A 131 -12.70 3.52 1.54
C ARG A 131 -12.24 3.69 0.10
N VAL A 132 -10.93 3.79 -0.10
CA VAL A 132 -10.29 3.91 -1.42
C VAL A 132 -9.41 2.70 -1.78
N SER A 133 -9.32 1.72 -0.87
CA SER A 133 -8.53 0.49 -1.00
C SER A 133 -8.79 -0.33 -2.26
N GLU A 134 -10.00 -0.24 -2.82
CA GLU A 134 -10.38 -0.96 -4.05
C GLU A 134 -9.63 -0.44 -5.29
N SER A 135 -9.13 0.79 -5.24
CA SER A 135 -8.37 1.43 -6.31
C SER A 135 -6.85 1.47 -6.06
N SER A 136 -6.39 0.83 -4.98
CA SER A 136 -5.00 0.81 -4.56
C SER A 136 -4.19 -0.13 -5.46
N PHE A 137 -3.10 0.38 -6.04
CA PHE A 137 -2.16 -0.44 -6.81
C PHE A 137 -1.34 -1.33 -5.89
N CYS A 138 -0.78 -0.74 -4.82
CA CYS A 138 -0.01 -1.47 -3.81
C CYS A 138 -0.95 -2.07 -2.76
N ASN A 139 -0.59 -3.22 -2.22
CA ASN A 139 -1.31 -3.87 -1.13
C ASN A 139 -0.43 -4.13 0.11
N ASP A 140 0.85 -3.75 0.07
CA ASP A 140 1.81 -3.87 1.16
C ASP A 140 1.99 -5.32 1.68
N ASP A 141 1.80 -6.34 0.82
CA ASP A 141 1.94 -7.76 1.18
C ASP A 141 3.40 -8.27 1.08
N GLY A 142 4.31 -7.44 0.58
CA GLY A 142 5.73 -7.76 0.40
C GLY A 142 6.05 -8.56 -0.87
N ILE A 143 5.09 -8.74 -1.77
CA ILE A 143 5.23 -9.46 -3.04
C ILE A 143 5.00 -8.49 -4.20
N CYS A 144 6.07 -8.17 -4.93
CA CYS A 144 5.98 -7.34 -6.12
C CYS A 144 5.16 -8.03 -7.23
N ASN A 145 3.99 -7.47 -7.57
CA ASN A 145 3.12 -7.95 -8.63
C ASN A 145 3.07 -6.99 -9.83
N ALA A 146 3.92 -7.23 -10.82
CA ALA A 146 3.98 -6.44 -12.04
C ALA A 146 2.65 -6.43 -12.84
N ASP A 147 1.84 -7.50 -12.76
CA ASP A 147 0.54 -7.57 -13.45
C ASP A 147 -0.49 -6.58 -12.86
N ARG A 148 -0.26 -6.09 -11.63
CA ARG A 148 -1.05 -5.04 -10.98
C ARG A 148 -0.45 -3.63 -11.14
N GLY A 149 0.64 -3.50 -11.90
CA GLY A 149 1.37 -2.24 -12.06
C GLY A 149 2.27 -1.90 -10.86
N GLU A 150 2.58 -2.88 -10.01
CA GLU A 150 3.52 -2.68 -8.90
C GLU A 150 4.95 -2.75 -9.42
N ASP A 151 5.73 -1.71 -9.12
CA ASP A 151 7.16 -1.65 -9.39
C ASP A 151 7.89 -0.98 -8.22
N SER A 152 9.23 -0.90 -8.29
CA SER A 152 10.02 -0.33 -7.20
C SER A 152 9.84 1.17 -6.97
N LEU A 153 9.22 1.89 -7.91
CA LEU A 153 8.93 3.31 -7.82
C LEU A 153 7.52 3.54 -7.26
N SER A 154 6.52 2.75 -7.69
CA SER A 154 5.13 2.85 -7.27
C SER A 154 4.86 2.18 -5.92
N CYS A 155 5.45 1.00 -5.70
CA CYS A 155 5.22 0.15 -4.53
C CYS A 155 6.55 -0.32 -3.90
N PRO A 156 7.38 0.59 -3.34
CA PRO A 156 8.70 0.25 -2.81
C PRO A 156 8.68 -0.74 -1.64
N LYS A 157 7.55 -0.86 -0.93
CA LYS A 157 7.37 -1.83 0.16
C LYS A 157 7.27 -3.27 -0.38
N ASP A 158 6.59 -3.45 -1.51
CA ASP A 158 6.37 -4.74 -2.18
C ASP A 158 7.52 -5.08 -3.14
N CYS A 159 7.98 -4.07 -3.89
CA CYS A 159 9.00 -4.16 -4.93
C CYS A 159 10.34 -3.63 -4.43
N LYS A 160 11.02 -4.42 -3.60
CA LYS A 160 12.39 -4.09 -3.16
C LYS A 160 13.34 -4.08 -4.34
N GLN A 161 14.07 -2.99 -4.55
CA GLN A 161 15.20 -2.98 -5.48
C GLN A 161 16.21 -4.02 -5.02
N ALA A 162 16.63 -4.89 -5.95
CA ALA A 162 17.75 -5.78 -5.72
C ALA A 162 18.96 -4.91 -5.35
N VAL A 163 19.51 -5.13 -4.15
CA VAL A 163 20.78 -4.53 -3.75
C VAL A 163 21.81 -4.96 -4.81
N PRO A 164 22.65 -4.05 -5.34
CA PRO A 164 23.70 -4.43 -6.26
C PRO A 164 24.52 -5.54 -5.62
N VAL A 165 24.45 -6.74 -6.19
CA VAL A 165 25.30 -7.84 -5.76
C VAL A 165 26.73 -7.36 -5.99
N PRO A 166 27.60 -7.33 -4.95
CA PRO A 166 29.01 -7.03 -5.13
C PRO A 166 29.52 -7.94 -6.26
N PRO A 167 30.34 -7.44 -7.21
CA PRO A 167 30.83 -8.27 -8.30
C PRO A 167 31.44 -9.53 -7.71
N SER A 168 30.86 -10.69 -8.06
CA SER A 168 31.40 -11.98 -7.70
C SER A 168 32.84 -12.01 -8.20
N PRO A 169 33.85 -12.27 -7.33
CA PRO A 169 35.21 -12.41 -7.83
C PRO A 169 35.22 -13.52 -8.89
N GLU A 170 35.80 -13.21 -10.05
CA GLU A 170 36.04 -14.16 -11.13
C GLU A 170 36.77 -15.40 -10.57
N PRO A 171 36.48 -16.61 -11.08
CA PRO A 171 37.22 -17.78 -10.67
C PRO A 171 38.66 -17.68 -11.19
N GLU A 172 39.60 -17.41 -10.29
CA GLU A 172 41.02 -17.61 -10.53
C GLU A 172 41.26 -19.11 -10.80
N SER A 173 41.55 -19.42 -12.06
CA SER A 173 41.95 -20.74 -12.50
C SER A 173 43.38 -21.03 -12.05
N GLU A 174 43.55 -22.18 -11.39
CA GLU A 174 44.76 -22.96 -11.20
C GLU A 174 45.90 -22.38 -10.34
N GLY A 175 45.84 -22.73 -9.05
CA GLY A 175 47.00 -22.73 -8.15
C GLY A 175 46.98 -23.98 -7.26
N THR A 176 47.76 -24.97 -7.64
CA THR A 176 48.06 -26.19 -6.87
C THR A 176 48.55 -25.85 -5.46
N GLY A 177 47.97 -26.43 -4.40
CA GLY A 177 48.65 -26.49 -3.09
C GLY A 177 47.77 -26.47 -1.84
N ASP A 178 47.86 -27.57 -1.09
CA ASP A 178 47.65 -27.72 0.34
C ASP A 178 46.24 -27.71 0.97
N SER A 179 45.83 -28.94 1.27
CA SER A 179 44.76 -29.43 2.12
C SER A 179 44.90 -29.08 3.62
N GLN A 180 45.17 -27.82 3.98
CA GLN A 180 45.26 -27.40 5.39
C GLN A 180 44.20 -26.38 5.87
N GLY A 181 43.36 -25.84 4.97
CA GLY A 181 42.34 -24.85 5.35
C GLY A 181 41.04 -25.41 5.93
N LEU A 182 40.66 -26.64 5.56
CA LEU A 182 39.32 -27.19 5.85
C LEU A 182 39.20 -27.76 7.28
N VAL A 183 40.32 -28.18 7.88
CA VAL A 183 40.35 -28.72 9.25
C VAL A 183 40.29 -27.61 10.30
N THR A 184 40.86 -26.44 10.00
CA THR A 184 40.93 -25.29 10.92
C THR A 184 39.58 -24.58 11.03
N GLY A 185 38.80 -24.51 9.94
CA GLY A 185 37.46 -23.92 9.95
C GLY A 185 36.44 -24.72 10.77
N LEU A 186 36.53 -26.06 10.77
CA LEU A 186 35.59 -26.93 11.49
C LEU A 186 35.80 -26.88 13.02
N LEU A 187 37.04 -26.70 13.50
CA LEU A 187 37.36 -26.67 14.93
C LEU A 187 36.80 -25.43 15.65
N TYR A 188 36.71 -24.28 14.97
CA TYR A 188 36.15 -23.06 15.56
C TYR A 188 34.61 -23.09 15.67
N THR A 189 33.92 -23.78 14.77
CA THR A 189 32.45 -23.91 14.81
C THR A 189 31.98 -24.81 15.95
N PHE A 190 32.73 -25.87 16.29
CA PHE A 190 32.41 -26.72 17.44
C PHE A 190 32.75 -26.07 18.79
N ALA A 191 33.80 -25.24 18.87
CA ALA A 191 34.15 -24.51 20.08
C ALA A 191 33.11 -23.43 20.44
N GLY A 192 32.51 -22.76 19.45
CA GLY A 192 31.48 -21.73 19.66
C GLY A 192 30.12 -22.29 20.13
N LEU A 193 29.70 -23.45 19.62
CA LEU A 193 28.41 -24.06 19.99
C LEU A 193 28.40 -24.72 21.38
N GLY A 194 29.55 -25.16 21.88
CA GLY A 194 29.67 -25.77 23.23
C GLY A 194 29.44 -24.77 24.38
N LEU A 195 29.86 -23.51 24.21
CA LEU A 195 29.78 -22.50 25.27
C LEU A 195 28.35 -21.97 25.48
N ILE A 196 27.55 -21.86 24.43
CA ILE A 196 26.16 -21.36 24.53
C ILE A 196 25.22 -22.45 25.09
N GLY A 197 25.40 -23.71 24.69
CA GLY A 197 24.60 -24.84 25.20
C GLY A 197 24.89 -25.19 26.67
N GLY A 198 26.15 -25.08 27.11
CA GLY A 198 26.55 -25.41 28.49
C GLY A 198 25.98 -24.47 29.55
N LEU A 199 25.91 -23.17 29.24
CA LEU A 199 25.33 -22.14 30.14
C LEU A 199 23.82 -22.35 30.34
N TRP A 200 23.07 -22.67 29.29
CA TRP A 200 21.62 -22.90 29.39
C TRP A 200 21.26 -24.14 30.23
N TRP A 201 22.02 -25.24 30.09
CA TRP A 201 21.80 -26.46 30.88
C TRP A 201 22.12 -26.27 32.37
N PHE A 202 23.17 -25.49 32.70
CA PHE A 202 23.54 -25.21 34.08
C PHE A 202 22.52 -24.33 34.81
N PHE A 203 21.92 -23.34 34.13
CA PHE A 203 20.84 -22.53 34.70
C PHE A 203 19.52 -23.30 34.86
N ARG A 204 19.23 -24.26 34.00
CA ARG A 204 18.03 -25.12 34.11
C ARG A 204 18.10 -26.06 35.32
N LYS A 205 19.29 -26.57 35.66
CA LYS A 205 19.45 -27.53 36.78
C LYS A 205 19.27 -26.89 38.16
N ARG A 206 19.37 -25.56 38.28
CA ARG A 206 19.13 -24.83 39.55
C ARG A 206 17.65 -24.54 39.84
N ARG A 207 16.73 -24.89 38.93
CA ARG A 207 15.27 -24.61 39.07
C ARG A 207 14.43 -25.84 39.42
N ALA A 208 15.04 -26.97 39.79
CA ALA A 208 14.33 -28.11 40.40
C ALA A 208 14.88 -28.31 41.82
N ALA A 209 14.17 -28.31 42.95
CA ALA A 209 12.80 -28.00 43.44
C ALA A 209 12.87 -28.19 45.00
N PRO A 210 11.77 -28.19 45.79
CA PRO A 210 10.84 -27.15 46.24
C PRO A 210 10.97 -26.87 47.78
N PRO A 211 10.02 -26.16 48.43
CA PRO A 211 9.09 -26.92 49.27
C PRO A 211 7.60 -26.53 49.12
N SER A 212 6.77 -27.56 49.19
CA SER A 212 5.32 -27.55 49.30
C SER A 212 4.86 -26.97 50.65
N THR A 213 4.00 -25.95 50.62
CA THR A 213 3.22 -25.51 51.79
C THR A 213 1.96 -26.36 51.97
N PRO A 214 1.61 -26.77 53.19
CA PRO A 214 0.40 -27.53 53.48
C PRO A 214 -0.85 -26.63 53.46
N ILE A 215 -1.93 -27.17 52.88
CA ILE A 215 -3.27 -26.56 52.84
C ILE A 215 -3.97 -26.81 54.19
N PRO A 216 -4.51 -25.78 54.89
CA PRO A 216 -5.41 -25.98 56.03
C PRO A 216 -6.86 -26.30 55.58
N PRO A 217 -7.64 -27.00 56.42
CA PRO A 217 -8.88 -27.71 56.02
C PRO A 217 -10.10 -26.78 55.77
N PRO A 218 -11.14 -27.29 55.09
CA PRO A 218 -12.37 -26.55 54.81
C PRO A 218 -13.20 -26.34 56.09
N GLY A 219 -13.67 -25.10 56.30
CA GLY A 219 -14.58 -24.75 57.37
C GLY A 219 -15.98 -25.39 57.20
N PRO A 220 -16.70 -25.65 58.31
CA PRO A 220 -18.00 -26.32 58.26
C PRO A 220 -19.10 -25.42 57.69
N GLN A 221 -19.87 -25.99 56.76
CA GLN A 221 -21.20 -25.54 56.39
C GLN A 221 -22.14 -25.71 57.58
N ASN A 222 -22.65 -24.61 58.12
CA ASN A 222 -23.82 -24.65 58.98
C ASN A 222 -25.07 -24.37 58.12
N THR A 223 -25.69 -25.46 57.71
CA THR A 223 -27.14 -25.55 57.51
C THR A 223 -27.78 -25.62 58.90
N VAL A 224 -28.87 -24.88 59.15
CA VAL A 224 -30.07 -25.34 59.91
C VAL A 224 -31.03 -24.15 60.09
N GLN A 225 -32.23 -24.38 59.52
CA GLN A 225 -33.60 -23.97 59.89
C GLN A 225 -33.96 -22.50 60.05
#